data_AF-A0A925CQZ7-F1
#
_entry.id   AF-A0A925CQZ7-F1
#
_cell.length_a   1.000
_cell.length_b   1.000
_cell.length_c   1.000
_cell.angle_alpha   90.00
_cell.angle_beta   90.00
_cell.angle_gamma   90.00
#
_symmetry.space_group_name_H-M   'P 1'
#
loop_
_entity.id
_entity.type
_entity.pdbx_description
1 polymer ?
#
loop_
_entity_poly.entity_id
_entity_poly.type
_entity_poly.pdbx_seq_one_letter_code
_entity_poly.pdbx_strand_id
1 'polypeptide(L)'
;MFTRRFRAIVALSLAAAIGGCTTSEGTTQPSADEESALSISSRNPPGTPPFDINVLLFAANRVEGLILFRQPDDGATTIFLETYLAGLTPNHDYYLERAAQTLGLGCTDAGWLRLGLGTVVTPIHTNWRGFGAATLNRTLPPALIGVSFDIHFRVLDAATGAVVLQSKCRQYTARAV
;
A
#
# COMPACT_ATOMS: atom_id res chain seq x y z
N MET A 1 -32.64 -38.67 40.88
CA MET A 1 -32.78 -40.12 40.99
C MET A 1 -32.53 -40.70 39.59
N PHE A 2 -31.49 -41.55 39.44
CA PHE A 2 -31.13 -42.42 38.31
C PHE A 2 -30.79 -41.78 36.93
N THR A 3 -29.73 -42.10 36.17
CA THR A 3 -28.50 -42.91 36.36
C THR A 3 -27.61 -42.77 35.10
N ARG A 4 -26.30 -42.62 35.32
CA ARG A 4 -25.12 -43.29 34.69
C ARG A 4 -25.21 -43.81 33.23
N ARG A 5 -24.34 -43.31 32.32
CA ARG A 5 -23.01 -43.86 31.86
C ARG A 5 -23.09 -45.15 31.01
N PHE A 6 -22.30 -45.25 29.93
CA PHE A 6 -21.42 -46.38 29.51
C PHE A 6 -20.89 -46.08 28.07
N ARG A 7 -19.58 -45.79 27.88
CA ARG A 7 -18.44 -46.66 27.41
C ARG A 7 -18.62 -47.18 25.96
N ALA A 8 -17.62 -47.41 25.10
CA ALA A 8 -16.19 -47.11 24.94
C ALA A 8 -15.68 -47.95 23.71
N ILE A 9 -14.42 -47.77 23.29
CA ILE A 9 -13.51 -48.74 22.56
C ILE A 9 -13.59 -48.70 21.01
N VAL A 10 -12.61 -48.13 20.27
CA VAL A 10 -11.25 -48.64 19.85
C VAL A 10 -11.39 -49.73 18.74
N ALA A 11 -10.76 -49.72 17.57
CA ALA A 11 -9.30 -49.70 17.29
C ALA A 11 -8.95 -49.61 15.77
N LEU A 12 -7.69 -49.20 15.49
CA LEU A 12 -6.68 -49.80 14.56
C LEU A 12 -7.00 -49.96 13.04
N SER A 13 -6.17 -49.51 12.08
CA SER A 13 -4.79 -50.01 11.88
C SER A 13 -3.93 -49.20 10.88
N LEU A 14 -2.63 -49.45 11.06
CA LEU A 14 -1.35 -49.01 10.47
C LEU A 14 -1.13 -49.32 8.98
N ALA A 15 -0.36 -48.47 8.28
CA ALA A 15 0.51 -48.89 7.17
C ALA A 15 1.81 -48.06 7.17
N ALA A 16 2.94 -48.78 7.10
CA ALA A 16 4.31 -48.27 7.19
C ALA A 16 5.09 -48.55 5.90
N ALA A 17 6.29 -47.98 5.84
CA ALA A 17 7.38 -48.11 4.85
C ALA A 17 7.36 -46.98 3.78
N ILE A 18 8.49 -46.45 3.29
CA ILE A 18 9.90 -46.89 3.22
C ILE A 18 10.76 -45.64 2.91
N GLY A 19 12.07 -45.70 3.21
CA GLY A 19 13.08 -44.99 2.40
C GLY A 19 13.89 -43.91 3.12
N GLY A 20 14.88 -44.33 3.91
CA GLY A 20 16.00 -43.47 4.29
C GLY A 20 17.12 -43.56 3.25
N CYS A 21 17.48 -42.43 2.64
CA CYS A 21 18.76 -42.25 1.98
C CYS A 21 19.35 -40.93 2.49
N THR A 22 20.50 -41.03 3.16
CA THR A 22 21.26 -39.91 3.72
C THR A 22 22.14 -39.30 2.65
N THR A 23 22.04 -37.99 2.44
CA THR A 23 23.18 -37.20 1.96
C THR A 23 23.18 -35.85 2.68
N SER A 24 24.31 -35.57 3.32
CA SER A 24 24.65 -34.33 4.00
C SER A 24 25.15 -33.33 2.98
N GLU A 25 24.55 -32.14 2.92
CA GLU A 25 25.16 -30.97 2.30
C GLU A 25 24.93 -29.77 3.22
N GLY A 26 26.04 -29.24 3.73
CA GLY A 26 26.03 -28.02 4.51
C GLY A 26 25.88 -26.78 3.62
N THR A 27 25.88 -25.64 4.32
CA THR A 27 26.14 -24.27 3.83
C THR A 27 24.92 -23.35 3.82
N THR A 28 24.97 -22.46 4.81
CA THR A 28 24.55 -21.05 4.75
C THR A 28 23.05 -20.74 4.76
N GLN A 29 22.62 -20.37 5.96
CA GLN A 29 21.51 -19.47 6.27
C GLN A 29 21.53 -18.21 5.38
N PRO A 30 20.45 -17.89 4.64
CA PRO A 30 20.20 -16.53 4.21
C PRO A 30 19.31 -15.84 5.24
N SER A 31 19.86 -14.76 5.76
CA SER A 31 19.21 -13.75 6.58
C SER A 31 17.87 -13.30 5.98
N ALA A 32 16.96 -12.94 6.88
CA ALA A 32 15.77 -12.17 6.56
C ALA A 32 16.17 -10.81 5.97
N ASP A 33 16.20 -10.72 4.66
CA ASP A 33 16.27 -9.48 3.88
C ASP A 33 15.37 -9.62 2.64
N GLU A 34 14.08 -9.89 2.85
CA GLU A 34 13.04 -9.75 1.81
C GLU A 34 12.27 -8.43 1.98
N GLU A 35 13.00 -7.32 2.06
CA GLU A 35 12.50 -6.01 1.63
C GLU A 35 13.50 -5.47 0.60
N SER A 36 13.53 -6.09 -0.58
CA SER A 36 14.26 -5.52 -1.72
C SER A 36 13.59 -5.86 -3.04
N ALA A 37 13.42 -4.79 -3.81
CA ALA A 37 13.08 -4.75 -5.23
C ALA A 37 11.60 -4.91 -5.64
N LEU A 38 10.77 -3.96 -5.20
CA LEU A 38 9.93 -3.22 -6.17
C LEU A 38 10.61 -1.90 -6.53
N SER A 39 11.90 -1.96 -6.86
CA SER A 39 12.60 -0.85 -7.50
C SER A 39 12.27 -0.94 -8.98
N ILE A 40 11.17 -0.29 -9.35
CA ILE A 40 10.90 0.04 -10.75
C ILE A 40 12.14 0.81 -11.21
N SER A 41 12.81 0.31 -12.25
CA SER A 41 13.91 1.01 -12.90
C SER A 41 13.36 2.33 -13.44
N SER A 42 13.48 3.38 -12.63
CA SER A 42 13.08 4.72 -13.04
C SER A 42 14.07 5.19 -14.08
N ARG A 43 13.59 5.64 -15.24
CA ARG A 43 14.40 6.25 -16.33
C ARG A 43 14.91 7.64 -15.94
N ASN A 44 15.26 7.82 -14.69
CA ASN A 44 15.66 9.09 -14.15
C ASN A 44 17.18 9.27 -14.23
N PRO A 45 17.65 10.52 -14.39
CA PRO A 45 19.04 10.83 -14.10
C PRO A 45 19.42 10.42 -12.67
N PRO A 46 20.68 9.99 -12.42
CA PRO A 46 21.16 9.68 -11.08
C PRO A 46 20.85 10.81 -10.10
N GLY A 47 20.31 10.48 -8.93
CA GLY A 47 19.94 11.46 -7.90
C GLY A 47 18.59 12.15 -8.11
N THR A 48 17.83 11.83 -9.17
CA THR A 48 16.48 12.40 -9.40
C THR A 48 15.39 11.42 -8.91
N PRO A 49 14.47 11.84 -8.02
CA PRO A 49 13.37 11.00 -7.55
C PRO A 49 12.43 10.52 -8.67
N PRO A 50 11.82 9.32 -8.57
CA PRO A 50 10.88 8.75 -9.56
C PRO A 50 9.67 9.65 -9.86
N PHE A 51 9.20 9.62 -11.11
CA PHE A 51 7.91 10.19 -11.53
C PHE A 51 6.75 9.17 -11.43
N ASP A 52 7.07 7.88 -11.27
CA ASP A 52 6.10 6.82 -11.03
C ASP A 52 6.47 6.09 -9.73
N ILE A 53 5.58 6.12 -8.73
CA ILE A 53 5.83 5.49 -7.42
C ILE A 53 4.71 4.54 -7.00
N ASN A 54 5.10 3.47 -6.31
CA ASN A 54 4.17 2.59 -5.60
C ASN A 54 4.22 2.97 -4.12
N VAL A 55 3.09 3.37 -3.57
CA VAL A 55 2.99 3.81 -2.18
C VAL A 55 2.20 2.80 -1.39
N LEU A 56 2.86 2.15 -0.43
CA LEU A 56 2.20 1.28 0.54
C LEU A 56 1.58 2.13 1.65
N LEU A 57 0.36 1.77 2.03
CA LEU A 57 -0.41 2.36 3.12
C LEU A 57 -0.48 1.37 4.29
N PHE A 58 -0.22 1.86 5.49
CA PHE A 58 -0.08 1.03 6.68
C PHE A 58 -1.14 1.37 7.72
N ALA A 59 -1.76 0.33 8.29
CA ALA A 59 -2.42 0.38 9.59
C ALA A 59 -1.43 -0.13 10.63
N ALA A 60 -0.88 0.77 11.45
CA ALA A 60 0.27 0.46 12.30
C ALA A 60 1.43 -0.18 11.51
N ASN A 61 1.64 -1.50 11.62
CA ASN A 61 2.74 -2.23 10.95
C ASN A 61 2.26 -3.19 9.86
N ARG A 62 0.98 -3.16 9.47
CA ARG A 62 0.44 -4.00 8.40
C ARG A 62 0.14 -3.17 7.16
N VAL A 63 0.54 -3.69 6.00
CA VAL A 63 0.16 -3.10 4.70
C VAL A 63 -1.31 -3.41 4.44
N GLU A 64 -2.12 -2.36 4.38
CA GLU A 64 -3.57 -2.44 4.19
C GLU A 64 -4.04 -1.54 3.03
N GLY A 65 -3.09 -0.98 2.26
CA GLY A 65 -3.42 -0.35 0.99
C GLY A 65 -2.21 -0.13 0.09
N LEU A 66 -2.52 0.21 -1.16
CA LEU A 66 -1.57 0.48 -2.23
C LEU A 66 -2.08 1.65 -3.07
N ILE A 67 -1.19 2.57 -3.40
CA ILE A 67 -1.43 3.63 -4.39
C ILE A 67 -0.42 3.45 -5.52
N LEU A 68 -0.92 3.28 -6.74
CA LEU A 68 -0.13 3.40 -7.96
C LEU A 68 -0.21 4.86 -8.40
N PHE A 69 0.84 5.61 -8.14
CA PHE A 69 0.94 7.02 -8.49
C PHE A 69 1.70 7.15 -9.79
N ARG A 70 1.04 7.66 -10.83
CA ARG A 70 1.54 7.65 -12.20
C ARG A 70 1.37 8.99 -12.88
N GLN A 71 2.38 9.40 -13.64
CA GLN A 71 2.31 10.52 -14.55
C GLN A 71 2.67 10.07 -15.96
N PRO A 72 1.67 9.86 -16.85
CA PRO A 72 1.90 9.45 -18.22
C PRO A 72 2.84 10.39 -18.99
N ASP A 73 3.51 9.83 -19.99
CA ASP A 73 4.41 10.55 -20.90
C ASP A 73 3.66 10.98 -22.17
N ASP A 74 2.56 11.71 -21.98
CA ASP A 74 1.63 12.12 -23.05
C ASP A 74 1.54 13.65 -23.20
N GLY A 75 2.41 14.38 -22.50
CA GLY A 75 2.39 15.85 -22.43
C GLY A 75 1.31 16.45 -21.54
N ALA A 76 0.45 15.63 -20.92
CA ALA A 76 -0.47 16.09 -19.90
C ALA A 76 0.23 16.26 -18.54
N THR A 77 -0.14 17.30 -17.79
CA THR A 77 0.34 17.50 -16.42
C THR A 77 -0.52 16.76 -15.39
N THR A 78 -1.31 15.78 -15.84
CA THR A 78 -2.25 15.04 -15.00
C THR A 78 -1.58 13.83 -14.39
N ILE A 79 -1.67 13.74 -13.07
CA ILE A 79 -1.27 12.58 -12.29
C ILE A 79 -2.50 11.72 -12.06
N PHE A 80 -2.36 10.41 -12.23
CA PHE A 80 -3.35 9.41 -11.91
C PHE A 80 -2.94 8.63 -10.65
N LEU A 81 -3.91 8.34 -9.81
CA LEU A 81 -3.74 7.56 -8.59
C LEU A 81 -4.74 6.41 -8.59
N GLU A 82 -4.28 5.20 -8.86
CA GLU A 82 -5.09 4.01 -8.58
C GLU A 82 -4.87 3.59 -7.14
N THR A 83 -5.93 3.63 -6.35
CA THR A 83 -5.88 3.37 -4.91
C THR A 83 -6.65 2.11 -4.59
N TYR A 84 -6.02 1.21 -3.86
CA TYR A 84 -6.59 -0.04 -3.38
C TYR A 84 -6.48 -0.09 -1.85
N LEU A 85 -7.59 -0.35 -1.17
CA LEU A 85 -7.69 -0.43 0.28
C LEU A 85 -8.20 -1.82 0.68
N ALA A 86 -7.72 -2.32 1.81
CA ALA A 86 -8.11 -3.60 2.38
C ALA A 86 -8.12 -3.51 3.92
N GLY A 87 -8.77 -4.47 4.59
CA GLY A 87 -8.76 -4.54 6.06
C GLY A 87 -9.55 -3.44 6.77
N LEU A 88 -10.29 -2.62 6.03
CA LEU A 88 -11.06 -1.50 6.57
C LEU A 88 -12.50 -1.91 6.92
N THR A 89 -13.22 -1.04 7.63
CA THR A 89 -14.65 -1.25 7.94
C THR A 89 -15.44 -1.46 6.64
N PRO A 90 -16.25 -2.53 6.53
CA PRO A 90 -17.08 -2.79 5.36
C PRO A 90 -18.17 -1.75 5.09
N ASN A 91 -18.52 -1.56 3.81
CA ASN A 91 -19.59 -0.66 3.35
C ASN A 91 -19.45 0.77 3.90
N HIS A 92 -18.22 1.28 3.89
CA HIS A 92 -17.87 2.54 4.53
C HIS A 92 -17.06 3.42 3.60
N ASP A 93 -17.19 4.73 3.76
CA ASP A 93 -16.51 5.71 2.93
C ASP A 93 -15.22 6.20 3.58
N TYR A 94 -14.20 6.39 2.74
CA TYR A 94 -12.90 6.92 3.14
C TYR A 94 -12.44 8.02 2.21
N TYR A 95 -11.62 8.94 2.70
CA TYR A 95 -10.98 9.97 1.87
C TYR A 95 -9.48 9.77 1.83
N LEU A 96 -8.92 9.83 0.62
CA LEU A 96 -7.47 9.90 0.42
C LEU A 96 -7.02 11.36 0.50
N GLU A 97 -5.99 11.61 1.30
CA GLU A 97 -5.33 12.91 1.39
C GLU A 97 -3.85 12.78 1.10
N ARG A 98 -3.28 13.86 0.54
CA ARG A 98 -1.86 13.98 0.21
C ARG A 98 -1.30 15.28 0.76
N ALA A 99 -0.19 15.20 1.47
CA ALA A 99 0.69 16.33 1.75
C ALA A 99 1.90 16.27 0.81
N ALA A 100 2.37 17.44 0.37
CA ALA A 100 3.60 17.56 -0.40
C ALA A 100 4.35 18.82 0.02
N GLN A 101 5.67 18.70 0.06
CA GLN A 101 6.58 19.75 0.53
C GLN A 101 7.88 19.72 -0.25
N THR A 102 8.72 20.73 -0.05
CA THR A 102 10.06 20.79 -0.64
C THR A 102 10.87 19.52 -0.31
N LEU A 103 11.59 19.00 -1.30
CA LEU A 103 12.42 17.80 -1.18
C LEU A 103 13.40 17.89 0.00
N GLY A 104 13.53 16.80 0.76
CA GLY A 104 14.52 16.64 1.83
C GLY A 104 14.09 17.13 3.21
N LEU A 105 12.83 17.56 3.36
CA LEU A 105 12.26 18.04 4.62
C LEU A 105 11.49 16.95 5.40
N GLY A 106 11.39 15.72 4.88
CA GLY A 106 10.93 14.54 5.62
C GLY A 106 9.42 14.40 5.88
N CYS A 107 8.57 14.97 5.02
CA CYS A 107 7.11 14.97 5.13
C CYS A 107 6.56 15.43 6.50
N THR A 108 7.09 16.52 7.03
CA THR A 108 6.69 17.13 8.31
C THR A 108 5.53 18.12 8.19
N ASP A 109 5.25 18.61 6.98
CA ASP A 109 4.14 19.54 6.73
C ASP A 109 2.77 18.90 6.89
N ALA A 110 1.82 19.69 7.44
CA ALA A 110 0.42 19.31 7.62
C ALA A 110 -0.52 19.87 6.52
N GLY A 111 0.03 20.29 5.37
CA GLY A 111 -0.72 20.82 4.22
C GLY A 111 -1.49 19.75 3.44
N TRP A 112 -2.39 19.04 4.12
CA TRP A 112 -3.14 17.91 3.54
C TRP A 112 -4.19 18.38 2.55
N LEU A 113 -4.07 17.92 1.30
CA LEU A 113 -5.05 18.10 0.26
C LEU A 113 -5.87 16.82 0.10
N ARG A 114 -7.20 16.94 0.21
CA ARG A 114 -8.12 15.85 -0.11
C ARG A 114 -8.23 15.63 -1.60
N LEU A 115 -8.08 14.38 -2.01
CA LEU A 115 -8.02 13.97 -3.41
C LEU A 115 -9.39 13.49 -3.91
N GLY A 116 -9.50 13.36 -5.23
CA GLY A 116 -10.69 12.92 -5.91
C GLY A 116 -10.52 12.95 -7.42
N LEU A 117 -11.60 13.15 -8.16
CA LEU A 117 -11.57 13.39 -9.60
C LEU A 117 -11.30 14.87 -9.87
N GLY A 118 -10.03 15.22 -10.07
CA GLY A 118 -9.57 16.57 -10.33
C GLY A 118 -9.64 17.44 -9.08
N THR A 119 -10.55 18.40 -9.07
CA THR A 119 -10.85 19.26 -7.91
C THR A 119 -12.05 18.79 -7.10
N VAL A 120 -12.79 17.80 -7.61
CA VAL A 120 -13.96 17.25 -6.92
C VAL A 120 -13.48 16.16 -5.98
N VAL A 121 -13.66 16.37 -4.68
CA VAL A 121 -13.38 15.35 -3.66
C VAL A 121 -14.23 14.12 -3.92
N THR A 122 -13.61 12.94 -3.90
CA THR A 122 -14.30 11.67 -4.19
C THR A 122 -13.96 10.66 -3.10
N PRO A 123 -14.95 10.09 -2.39
CA PRO A 123 -14.71 9.05 -1.41
C PRO A 123 -14.33 7.73 -2.08
N ILE A 124 -13.64 6.88 -1.33
CA ILE A 124 -13.36 5.49 -1.67
C ILE A 124 -14.30 4.63 -0.83
N HIS A 125 -15.30 4.03 -1.46
CA HIS A 125 -16.25 3.15 -0.79
C HIS A 125 -15.68 1.74 -0.66
N THR A 126 -15.71 1.18 0.54
CA THR A 126 -15.37 -0.23 0.76
C THR A 126 -16.57 -1.12 0.52
N ASN A 127 -16.36 -2.31 -0.03
CA ASN A 127 -17.41 -3.31 -0.17
C ASN A 127 -17.67 -4.05 1.16
N TRP A 128 -18.55 -5.04 1.13
CA TRP A 128 -18.94 -5.86 2.28
C TRP A 128 -17.79 -6.65 2.95
N ARG A 129 -16.63 -6.77 2.29
CA ARG A 129 -15.41 -7.38 2.86
C ARG A 129 -14.41 -6.36 3.38
N GLY A 130 -14.68 -5.06 3.26
CA GLY A 130 -13.72 -4.02 3.63
C GLY A 130 -12.68 -3.69 2.55
N PHE A 131 -12.89 -4.14 1.30
CA PHE A 131 -12.02 -3.75 0.19
C PHE A 131 -12.57 -2.52 -0.54
N GLY A 132 -11.73 -1.51 -0.74
CA GLY A 132 -12.07 -0.31 -1.51
C GLY A 132 -11.14 -0.14 -2.70
N ALA A 133 -11.64 0.41 -3.79
CA ALA A 133 -10.83 0.79 -4.94
C ALA A 133 -11.34 2.09 -5.55
N ALA A 134 -10.43 2.97 -5.97
CA ALA A 134 -10.77 4.20 -6.67
C ALA A 134 -9.64 4.63 -7.61
N THR A 135 -10.02 5.20 -8.75
CA THR A 135 -9.10 5.90 -9.65
C THR A 135 -9.31 7.39 -9.47
N LEU A 136 -8.30 8.07 -8.94
CA LEU A 136 -8.31 9.51 -8.69
C LEU A 136 -7.34 10.20 -9.63
N ASN A 137 -7.46 11.51 -9.79
CA ASN A 137 -6.52 12.28 -10.58
C ASN A 137 -6.32 13.71 -10.07
N ARG A 138 -5.18 14.29 -10.45
CA ARG A 138 -4.88 15.69 -10.15
C ARG A 138 -4.01 16.29 -11.24
N THR A 139 -4.44 17.43 -11.77
CA THR A 139 -3.63 18.24 -12.68
C THR A 139 -2.61 19.05 -11.89
N LEU A 140 -1.34 18.96 -12.27
CA LEU A 140 -0.28 19.79 -11.74
C LEU A 140 -0.28 21.18 -12.40
N PRO A 141 -0.07 22.25 -11.62
CA PRO A 141 0.28 23.55 -12.17
C PRO A 141 1.58 23.47 -13.01
N PRO A 142 1.69 24.22 -14.12
CA PRO A 142 2.90 24.23 -14.95
C PRO A 142 4.18 24.55 -14.17
N ALA A 143 4.09 25.40 -13.14
CA ALA A 143 5.22 25.77 -12.30
C ALA A 143 5.84 24.62 -11.49
N LEU A 144 5.15 23.48 -11.36
CA LEU A 144 5.65 22.32 -10.62
C LEU A 144 6.31 21.27 -11.54
N ILE A 145 6.29 21.47 -12.86
CA ILE A 145 6.89 20.53 -13.82
C ILE A 145 8.42 20.53 -13.68
N GLY A 146 9.01 19.33 -13.60
CA GLY A 146 10.44 19.13 -13.33
C GLY A 146 10.85 19.33 -11.87
N VAL A 147 9.92 19.67 -10.98
CA VAL A 147 10.20 19.93 -9.56
C VAL A 147 10.06 18.64 -8.74
N SER A 148 10.97 18.46 -7.78
CA SER A 148 10.95 17.34 -6.83
C SER A 148 10.36 17.74 -5.47
N PHE A 149 9.64 16.80 -4.86
CA PHE A 149 8.93 16.98 -3.59
C PHE A 149 9.11 15.76 -2.70
N ASP A 150 9.05 15.98 -1.39
CA ASP A 150 8.63 14.93 -0.47
C ASP A 150 7.10 14.84 -0.47
N ILE A 151 6.55 13.65 -0.57
CA ILE A 151 5.12 13.37 -0.68
C ILE A 151 4.69 12.32 0.35
N HIS A 152 3.54 12.56 0.98
CA HIS A 152 2.97 11.74 2.03
C HIS A 152 1.48 11.53 1.78
N PHE A 153 0.97 10.34 2.06
CA PHE A 153 -0.44 10.00 1.91
C PHE A 153 -1.03 9.51 3.23
N ARG A 154 -2.32 9.79 3.41
CA ARG A 154 -3.12 9.23 4.50
C ARG A 154 -4.55 8.97 4.03
N VAL A 155 -5.20 8.01 4.66
CA VAL A 155 -6.60 7.68 4.45
C VAL A 155 -7.36 8.02 5.72
N LEU A 156 -8.44 8.76 5.58
CA LEU A 156 -9.33 9.14 6.66
C LEU A 156 -10.64 8.41 6.54
N ASP A 157 -11.17 7.95 7.67
CA ASP A 157 -12.55 7.53 7.80
C ASP A 157 -13.47 8.73 7.54
N ALA A 158 -14.42 8.61 6.60
CA ALA A 158 -15.24 9.75 6.20
C ALA A 158 -16.25 10.18 7.28
N ALA A 159 -16.67 9.27 8.17
CA ALA A 159 -17.64 9.56 9.21
C ALA A 159 -16.99 10.22 10.43
N THR A 160 -15.77 9.80 10.79
CA THR A 160 -15.09 10.24 12.02
C THR A 160 -13.95 11.22 11.77
N GLY A 161 -13.40 11.26 10.56
CA GLY A 161 -12.18 12.01 10.24
C GLY A 161 -10.90 11.40 10.80
N ALA A 162 -10.96 10.20 11.41
CA ALA A 162 -9.80 9.53 11.95
C ALA A 162 -8.87 9.04 10.85
N VAL A 163 -7.56 9.21 11.02
CA VAL A 163 -6.55 8.62 10.13
C VAL A 163 -6.49 7.12 10.40
N VAL A 164 -6.83 6.31 9.39
CA VAL A 164 -6.87 4.85 9.49
C VAL A 164 -5.68 4.19 8.80
N LEU A 165 -5.17 4.79 7.73
CA LEU A 165 -3.98 4.34 7.03
C LEU A 165 -3.06 5.51 6.71
N GLN A 166 -1.75 5.25 6.70
CA GLN A 166 -0.75 6.25 6.38
C GLN A 166 0.44 5.64 5.62
N SER A 167 1.05 6.40 4.71
CA SER A 167 2.25 5.94 4.01
C SER A 167 3.52 6.31 4.78
N LYS A 168 4.66 5.74 4.40
CA LYS A 168 5.97 6.38 4.68
C LYS A 168 6.12 7.64 3.81
N CYS A 169 7.02 8.54 4.18
CA CYS A 169 7.42 9.65 3.32
C CYS A 169 8.09 9.11 2.04
N ARG A 170 7.73 9.66 0.89
CA ARG A 170 8.29 9.30 -0.42
C ARG A 170 8.85 10.53 -1.10
N GLN A 171 9.76 10.33 -2.04
CA GLN A 171 10.24 11.40 -2.91
C GLN A 171 9.66 11.19 -4.30
N TYR A 172 9.23 12.28 -4.92
CA TYR A 172 8.60 12.28 -6.23
C TYR A 172 9.09 13.47 -7.04
N THR A 173 9.31 13.26 -8.33
CA THR A 173 9.59 14.35 -9.29
C THR A 173 8.47 14.43 -10.29
N ALA A 174 7.89 15.62 -10.46
CA ALA A 174 6.96 15.86 -11.55
C ALA A 174 7.71 15.79 -12.89
N ARG A 175 7.27 14.92 -13.78
CA ARG A 175 7.91 14.71 -15.08
C ARG A 175 7.89 16.01 -15.89
N ALA A 176 9.07 16.40 -16.39
CA ALA A 176 9.22 17.41 -17.41
C ALA A 176 8.79 16.86 -18.77
N VAL A 177 8.09 17.69 -19.55
CA VAL A 177 7.68 17.38 -20.92
C VAL A 177 8.82 17.68 -21.88
#